data_AF-A0A6B1FDB6-F1
#
_entry.id   AF-A0A6B1FDB6-F1
#
_cell.length_a   1.000
_cell.length_b   1.000
_cell.length_c   1.000
_cell.angle_alpha   90.00
_cell.angle_beta   90.00
_cell.angle_gamma   90.00
#
_symmetry.space_group_name_H-M   'P 1'
#
loop_
_entity.id
_entity.type
_entity.pdbx_description
1 polymer ?
#
loop_
_entity_poly.entity_id
_entity_poly.type
_entity_poly.pdbx_seq_one_letter_code
_entity_poly.pdbx_strand_id
1 'polypeptide(L)' 'TGAQTEHHQTRMMGEIAKLTAGSDGSLDPADFERTVDTLLAGGSDPVITMRPEGAWTHAITDAALN' A
#
# COMPACT_ATOMS: atom_id res chain seq x y z
N THR A 1 -15.03 27.59 17.54
CA THR A 1 -15.49 26.20 17.35
C THR A 1 -14.49 25.49 16.48
N GLY A 2 -13.97 24.33 16.88
CA GLY A 2 -12.95 23.57 16.13
C GLY A 2 -13.53 22.65 15.05
N ALA A 3 -14.77 22.91 14.61
CA ALA A 3 -15.46 22.05 13.67
C ALA A 3 -14.83 22.19 12.29
N GLN A 4 -14.36 21.07 11.73
CA GLN A 4 -13.85 21.02 10.36
C GLN A 4 -15.00 21.31 9.39
N THR A 5 -14.79 22.26 8.49
CA THR A 5 -15.76 22.63 7.45
C THR A 5 -15.60 21.72 6.24
N GLU A 6 -16.63 21.64 5.39
CA GLU A 6 -16.55 20.94 4.11
C GLU A 6 -15.33 21.39 3.29
N HIS A 7 -15.08 22.71 3.23
CA HIS A 7 -13.90 23.27 2.56
C HIS A 7 -12.57 22.67 3.06
N HIS A 8 -12.43 22.44 4.38
CA HIS A 8 -11.24 21.78 4.91
C HIS A 8 -11.18 20.30 4.50
N GLN A 9 -12.31 19.60 4.49
CA GLN A 9 -12.39 18.20 4.07
C GLN A 9 -12.02 18.03 2.59
N THR A 10 -12.56 18.87 1.70
CA THR A 10 -12.24 18.85 0.27
C THR A 10 -10.75 19.08 0.03
N ARG A 11 -10.15 20.05 0.74
CA ARG A 11 -8.71 20.28 0.66
C ARG A 11 -7.91 19.06 1.13
N MET A 12 -8.25 18.47 2.28
CA MET A 12 -7.54 17.29 2.80
C MET A 12 -7.65 16.09 1.86
N MET A 13 -8.84 15.81 1.32
CA MET A 13 -9.02 14.74 0.34
C MET A 13 -8.26 15.01 -0.96
N GLY A 14 -8.18 16.27 -1.40
CA GLY A 14 -7.36 16.66 -2.55
C GLY A 14 -5.87 16.40 -2.32
N GLU A 15 -5.34 16.67 -1.12
CA GLU A 15 -3.94 16.33 -0.81
C GLU A 15 -3.71 14.81 -0.73
N ILE A 16 -4.66 14.04 -0.19
CA ILE A 16 -4.58 12.57 -0.17
C ILE A 16 -4.59 12.01 -1.59
N ALA A 17 -5.46 12.52 -2.46
CA ALA A 17 -5.56 12.06 -3.85
C ALA A 17 -4.26 12.25 -4.64
N LYS A 18 -3.46 13.27 -4.31
CA LYS A 18 -2.13 13.47 -4.93
C LYS A 18 -1.15 12.36 -4.58
N LEU A 19 -1.26 11.76 -3.38
CA LEU A 19 -0.38 10.67 -2.95
C LEU A 19 -0.59 9.39 -3.76
N THR A 20 -1.79 9.22 -4.33
CA THR A 20 -2.16 8.05 -5.14
C THR A 20 -2.33 8.37 -6.61
N ALA A 21 -2.01 9.60 -7.03
CA ALA A 21 -2.22 10.06 -8.40
C ALA A 21 -1.36 9.23 -9.37
N GLY A 22 -2.00 8.67 -10.40
CA GLY A 22 -1.34 7.83 -11.40
C GLY A 22 -1.23 6.34 -11.03
N SER A 23 -1.71 5.93 -9.85
CA SER A 23 -1.86 4.53 -9.47
C SER A 23 -3.32 4.09 -9.64
N ASP A 24 -3.53 2.86 -10.08
CA ASP A 24 -4.82 2.16 -10.10
C ASP A 24 -5.03 1.27 -8.87
N GLY A 25 -4.10 1.32 -7.90
CA GLY A 25 -4.12 0.48 -6.70
C GLY A 25 -3.64 -0.95 -6.93
N SER A 26 -3.14 -1.30 -8.12
CA SER A 26 -2.44 -2.56 -8.34
C SER A 26 -1.15 -2.64 -7.50
N LEU A 27 -0.88 -3.82 -6.97
CA LEU A 27 0.35 -4.08 -6.24
C LEU A 27 1.48 -4.25 -7.26
N ASP A 28 2.59 -3.53 -7.11
CA ASP A 28 3.81 -3.87 -7.82
C ASP A 28 4.45 -5.10 -7.13
N PRO A 29 4.67 -6.23 -7.82
CA PRO A 29 5.35 -7.37 -7.22
C PRO A 29 6.71 -7.01 -6.59
N ALA A 30 7.43 -6.02 -7.13
CA ALA A 30 8.68 -5.54 -6.55
C ALA A 30 8.50 -4.90 -5.17
N ASP A 31 7.33 -4.29 -4.89
CA ASP A 31 7.02 -3.74 -3.58
C ASP A 31 6.82 -4.84 -2.54
N PHE A 32 6.18 -5.95 -2.92
CA PHE A 32 6.08 -7.14 -2.07
C PHE A 32 7.47 -7.71 -1.74
N GLU A 33 8.33 -7.87 -2.75
CA GLU A 33 9.70 -8.36 -2.57
C GLU A 33 10.49 -7.46 -1.61
N ARG A 34 10.40 -6.13 -1.79
CA ARG A 34 11.03 -5.15 -0.90
C ARG A 34 10.54 -5.27 0.55
N THR A 35 9.25 -5.50 0.76
CA THR A 35 8.69 -5.74 2.09
C THR A 35 9.25 -7.02 2.70
N VAL A 36 9.25 -8.13 1.95
CA VAL A 36 9.79 -9.41 2.41
C VAL A 36 11.26 -9.27 2.82
N ASP A 37 12.07 -8.60 2.00
CA ASP A 37 13.48 -8.34 2.31
C ASP A 37 13.65 -7.49 3.57
N THR A 38 12.85 -6.43 3.71
CA THR A 38 12.88 -5.56 4.90
C THR A 38 12.56 -6.34 6.17
N LEU A 39 11.57 -7.24 6.12
CA LEU A 39 11.15 -8.04 7.27
C LEU A 39 12.16 -9.15 7.62
N LEU A 40 12.86 -9.69 6.63
CA LEU A 40 13.95 -10.67 6.83
C LEU A 40 15.24 -10.03 7.34
N ALA A 41 15.49 -8.76 7.03
CA ALA A 41 16.75 -8.08 7.33
C ALA A 41 16.94 -7.68 8.81
N GLY A 42 16.00 -8.02 9.71
CA GLY A 42 16.01 -7.62 11.13
C GLY A 42 17.16 -8.15 12.00
N GLY A 43 18.25 -8.66 11.40
CA GLY A 43 19.47 -9.05 12.11
C GLY A 43 19.25 -10.27 13.00
N SER A 44 19.47 -10.13 14.31
CA SER A 44 19.26 -11.21 15.30
C SER A 44 17.79 -11.52 15.53
N ASP A 45 16.89 -10.59 15.21
CA ASP A 45 15.46 -10.68 15.52
C ASP A 45 14.64 -10.29 14.27
N PRO A 46 14.73 -11.07 13.18
CA PRO A 46 13.95 -10.80 11.98
C PRO A 46 12.45 -11.00 12.27
N VAL A 47 11.61 -10.14 11.67
CA VAL A 47 10.15 -10.19 11.89
C VAL A 47 9.56 -11.47 11.31
N ILE A 48 10.11 -11.94 10.19
CA ILE A 48 9.80 -13.23 9.58
C ILE A 48 11.08 -14.06 9.45
N THR A 49 10.95 -15.37 9.54
CA THR A 49 12.11 -16.29 9.45
C THR A 49 12.22 -16.99 8.10
N MET A 50 11.19 -16.89 7.24
CA MET A 50 11.17 -17.43 5.89
C MET A 50 10.34 -16.56 4.96
N ARG A 51 10.59 -16.69 3.65
CA ARG A 51 9.78 -16.05 2.62
C ARG A 51 8.41 -16.73 2.54
N PRO A 52 7.30 -15.99 2.56
CA PRO A 52 5.98 -16.58 2.47
C PRO A 52 5.62 -16.94 1.02
N GLU A 53 4.97 -18.08 0.82
CA GLU A 53 4.51 -18.56 -0.49
C GLU A 53 3.02 -18.23 -0.67
N GLY A 54 2.64 -17.75 -1.87
CA GLY A 54 1.23 -17.45 -2.19
C GLY A 54 0.59 -16.34 -1.34
N ALA A 55 1.40 -15.43 -0.80
CA ALA A 55 0.95 -14.40 0.17
C ALA A 55 0.19 -13.22 -0.45
N TRP A 56 0.14 -13.13 -1.78
CA TRP A 56 -0.57 -12.08 -2.52
C TRP A 56 -1.09 -12.63 -3.85
N THR A 57 -2.06 -11.93 -4.45
CA THR A 57 -2.62 -12.25 -5.77
C THR A 57 -3.18 -10.99 -6.42
N HIS A 58 -3.17 -10.96 -7.76
CA HIS A 58 -3.86 -9.92 -8.54
C HIS A 58 -5.25 -10.33 -9.04
N ALA A 59 -5.72 -11.55 -8.77
CA ALA A 59 -6.95 -12.07 -9.37
C ALA A 59 -8.16 -11.13 -9.26
N ILE A 60 -8.32 -10.41 -8.14
CA ILE A 60 -9.43 -9.46 -7.94
C ILE A 60 -9.14 -8.11 -8.61
N THR A 61 -7.92 -7.60 -8.48
CA THR A 61 -7.52 -6.32 -9.11
C THR A 61 -7.57 -6.43 -10.63
N ASP A 62 -7.08 -7.54 -11.18
CA ASP A 62 -7.18 -7.85 -12.61
C ASP A 62 -8.64 -7.93 -13.05
N ALA A 63 -9.52 -8.58 -12.27
CA ALA A 63 -10.95 -8.65 -12.58
C ALA A 63 -11.65 -7.28 -12.49
N ALA A 64 -11.12 -6.33 -11.72
CA ALA A 64 -11.69 -5.00 -11.55
C ALA A 64 -11.23 -3.99 -12.63
N LEU A 65 -10.08 -4.23 -13.25
CA LEU A 65 -9.45 -3.32 -14.22
C LEU A 65 -9.55 -3.78 -15.69
N ASN A 66 -10.05 -5.00 -15.95
CA ASN A 66 -10.30 -5.57 -17.28
C ASN A 66 -11.78 -5.61 -17.64
#